data_AF-A0A0N5A0P4-F1
#
_entry.id   AF-A0A0N5A0P4-F1
#
_cell.length_a   1.000
_cell.length_b   1.000
_cell.length_c   1.000
_cell.angle_alpha   90.00
_cell.angle_beta   90.00
_cell.angle_gamma   90.00
#
_symmetry.space_group_name_H-M   'P 1'
#
loop_
_entity.id
_entity.type
_entity.pdbx_description
1 polymer ?
#
loop_
_entity_poly.entity_id
_entity_poly.type
_entity_poly.pdbx_seq_one_letter_code
_entity_poly.pdbx_strand_id
1 'polypeptide(L)'
;MDDQIKKSSGTSETFSLSLTCPICLQGFNFNGGLHSMSALPCGHIFGKSCLTEWFTTTSNKGICPVCRTSIAYMKNKICESDSNTDFIIDLHGCSNNGFIQGIIQDPEDLVQEYKEKIKKSSLDIARLRTKMRSDQKILRSVLLSLVESRNKSRNNNGNRSIDQGGNGISNVNNGSSNESEAEIIIRRAAVYLKSEREFNSITSAHILGRLIERSPSCNNIKFNATQKYSYDFEEVTDASCYNDVGVIAIKKSEDGNVFKNYGVMILNGETSATYIPLSDEKVIAVKIAVDPSLTTKSKMVAVCEKGKFYEIIYDKDTNSIVSYFESLIDSFLNELFLYKPSSLVWLSKDKYIIGTETGELFVRNFGINVSKNINYIEGTSNDNNTILCGPVKMLNKINENTVICYQSKKLCIYNDKCGRIIIKNVGDKVVSMHFNQHSKKLVLLDEDSNETTALELYKIFINSPNNNDINNFAFKCIHRELMCSYGKKSVEVPFISMNHQGNQLDFIFRTMQNDEAITLLCINSVDHKMNSISINLNLLSKVCLEEGKYRITSTDNVKFLIISKNNVKLFELKEVSN
;
A
#
# COMPACT_ATOMS: atom_id res chain seq x y z
N MET A 1 -55.35 -33.11 31.43
CA MET A 1 -55.01 -32.75 32.83
C MET A 1 -53.52 -32.46 32.85
N ASP A 2 -53.00 -31.48 32.14
CA ASP A 2 -53.36 -30.06 31.98
C ASP A 2 -52.20 -29.27 32.61
N ASP A 3 -51.46 -28.62 31.71
CA ASP A 3 -50.91 -27.28 31.80
C ASP A 3 -50.63 -26.68 33.18
N GLN A 4 -49.36 -26.32 33.40
CA GLN A 4 -48.96 -24.90 33.47
C GLN A 4 -47.43 -24.76 33.60
N ILE A 5 -46.74 -24.64 32.45
CA ILE A 5 -45.43 -23.98 32.38
C ILE A 5 -45.71 -22.49 32.15
N LYS A 6 -45.44 -21.69 33.18
CA LYS A 6 -45.52 -20.23 33.15
C LYS A 6 -44.55 -19.68 32.09
N LYS A 7 -45.11 -19.07 31.04
CA LYS A 7 -44.42 -18.10 30.18
C LYS A 7 -43.98 -16.92 31.04
N SER A 8 -42.68 -16.75 31.26
CA SER A 8 -42.10 -15.48 31.67
C SER A 8 -42.09 -14.55 30.47
N SER A 9 -42.99 -13.58 30.46
CA SER A 9 -43.02 -12.47 29.52
C SER A 9 -41.70 -11.69 29.60
N GLY A 10 -40.98 -11.60 28.48
CA GLY A 10 -39.78 -10.79 28.34
C GLY A 10 -40.10 -9.31 28.54
N THR A 11 -39.68 -8.77 29.69
CA THR A 11 -39.61 -7.34 29.95
C THR A 11 -38.23 -6.86 29.55
N SER A 12 -38.14 -6.11 28.45
CA SER A 12 -36.93 -5.39 28.04
C SER A 12 -36.51 -4.44 29.18
N GLU A 13 -35.40 -4.76 29.86
CA GLU A 13 -34.84 -3.86 30.88
C GLU A 13 -34.26 -2.61 30.19
N THR A 14 -34.97 -1.49 30.29
CA THR A 14 -34.48 -0.19 29.84
C THR A 14 -33.49 0.36 30.86
N PHE A 15 -32.20 0.38 30.54
CA PHE A 15 -31.21 1.08 31.37
C PHE A 15 -31.17 2.56 31.01
N SER A 16 -31.23 3.42 32.01
CA SER A 16 -31.40 4.85 31.86
C SER A 16 -30.10 5.57 32.26
N LEU A 17 -29.24 5.89 31.29
CA LEU A 17 -28.03 6.69 31.54
C LEU A 17 -28.42 8.17 31.62
N SER A 18 -28.26 8.78 32.80
CA SER A 18 -28.42 10.22 32.97
C SER A 18 -27.18 10.96 32.47
N LEU A 19 -27.31 11.65 31.34
CA LEU A 19 -26.26 12.52 30.84
C LEU A 19 -26.38 13.89 31.53
N THR A 20 -25.32 14.31 32.22
CA THR A 20 -25.21 15.64 32.84
C THR A 20 -24.07 16.45 32.22
N CYS A 21 -24.20 17.77 32.23
CA CYS A 21 -23.17 18.68 31.73
C CYS A 21 -21.95 18.62 32.67
N PRO A 22 -20.73 18.32 32.18
CA PRO A 22 -19.55 18.20 33.04
C PRO A 22 -19.06 19.54 33.62
N ILE A 23 -19.59 20.69 33.17
CA ILE A 23 -19.24 22.02 33.70
C ILE A 23 -20.06 22.34 34.95
N CYS A 24 -21.39 22.20 34.88
CA CYS A 24 -22.30 22.57 35.98
C CYS A 24 -22.91 21.37 36.71
N LEU A 25 -22.70 20.15 36.21
CA LEU A 25 -23.26 18.88 36.69
C LEU A 25 -24.80 18.81 36.65
N GLN A 26 -25.45 19.70 35.92
CA GLN A 26 -26.91 19.72 35.72
C GLN A 26 -27.31 18.93 34.45
N GLY A 27 -28.57 18.48 34.40
CA GLY A 27 -29.13 17.87 33.19
C GLY A 27 -29.32 18.89 32.06
N PHE A 28 -29.31 18.42 30.81
CA PHE A 28 -29.48 19.28 29.63
C PHE A 28 -30.93 19.73 29.44
N ASN A 29 -31.13 20.95 28.93
CA ASN A 29 -32.44 21.46 28.54
C ASN A 29 -32.76 21.04 27.11
N PHE A 30 -33.88 20.35 26.90
CA PHE A 30 -34.33 19.96 25.56
C PHE A 30 -35.09 21.13 24.87
N ASN A 31 -35.25 21.08 23.54
CA ASN A 31 -35.90 22.10 22.69
C ASN A 31 -35.17 23.46 22.56
N GLY A 32 -33.84 23.45 22.45
CA GLY A 32 -33.09 24.66 22.12
C GLY A 32 -33.07 25.73 23.24
N GLY A 33 -33.38 25.33 24.47
CA GLY A 33 -33.20 26.19 25.65
C GLY A 33 -31.73 26.58 25.86
N LEU A 34 -31.50 27.53 26.78
CA LEU A 34 -30.16 28.08 27.05
C LEU A 34 -29.13 26.99 27.41
N HIS A 35 -29.53 25.96 28.14
CA HIS A 35 -28.66 24.84 28.52
C HIS A 35 -28.86 23.60 27.62
N SER A 36 -29.09 23.81 26.33
CA SER A 36 -29.24 22.74 25.34
C SER A 36 -27.96 21.94 25.15
N MET A 37 -28.09 20.69 24.72
CA MET A 37 -26.94 19.82 24.50
C MET A 37 -26.16 20.26 23.26
N SER A 38 -24.86 20.52 23.43
CA SER A 38 -23.96 20.85 22.34
C SER A 38 -22.64 20.12 22.48
N ALA A 39 -22.01 19.79 21.36
CA ALA A 39 -20.72 19.12 21.32
C ALA A 39 -19.62 20.04 20.80
N LEU A 40 -18.39 19.81 21.25
CA LEU A 40 -17.19 20.34 20.60
C LEU A 40 -16.66 19.34 19.56
N PRO A 41 -15.79 19.78 18.64
CA PRO A 41 -15.22 18.89 17.62
C PRO A 41 -14.36 17.75 18.18
N CYS A 42 -13.94 17.81 19.46
CA CYS A 42 -13.30 16.69 20.16
C CYS A 42 -14.28 15.59 20.62
N GLY A 43 -15.59 15.76 20.39
CA GLY A 43 -16.63 14.79 20.74
C GLY A 43 -17.19 14.93 22.17
N HIS A 44 -16.66 15.83 23.00
CA HIS A 44 -17.21 16.06 24.34
C HIS A 44 -18.47 16.92 24.31
N ILE A 45 -19.44 16.58 25.17
CA ILE A 45 -20.79 17.15 25.22
C ILE A 45 -20.95 18.06 26.45
N PHE A 46 -21.56 19.22 26.25
CA PHE A 46 -21.76 20.27 27.26
C PHE A 46 -23.13 20.95 27.08
N GLY A 47 -23.58 21.65 28.12
CA GLY A 47 -24.73 22.53 27.99
C GLY A 47 -24.28 23.83 27.32
N LYS A 48 -25.01 24.27 26.29
CA LYS A 48 -24.66 25.39 25.43
C LYS A 48 -24.30 26.64 26.22
N SER A 49 -25.14 27.04 27.18
CA SER A 49 -24.88 28.21 28.05
C SER A 49 -23.56 28.09 28.82
N CYS A 50 -23.29 26.94 29.43
CA CYS A 50 -22.07 26.71 30.18
C CYS A 50 -20.84 26.71 29.29
N LEU A 51 -20.96 26.18 28.08
CA LEU A 51 -19.87 26.17 27.11
C LEU A 51 -19.58 27.58 26.59
N THR A 52 -20.61 28.38 26.33
CA THR A 52 -20.47 29.80 25.96
C THR A 52 -19.81 30.60 27.07
N GLU A 53 -20.26 30.46 28.32
CA GLU A 53 -19.66 31.12 29.50
C GLU A 53 -18.21 30.69 29.74
N TRP A 54 -17.92 29.40 29.53
CA TRP A 54 -16.56 28.89 29.61
C TRP A 54 -15.62 29.58 28.62
N PHE A 55 -16.09 29.88 27.41
CA PHE A 55 -15.29 30.57 26.39
C PHE A 55 -15.21 32.08 26.54
N THR A 56 -16.12 32.72 27.28
CA THR A 56 -16.01 34.16 27.57
C THR A 56 -14.95 34.47 28.63
N THR A 57 -14.63 33.51 29.50
CA THR A 57 -13.61 33.66 30.55
C THR A 57 -12.20 33.77 29.95
N THR A 58 -11.44 34.81 30.32
CA THR A 58 -10.15 35.20 29.70
C THR A 58 -9.06 34.13 29.76
N SER A 59 -9.08 33.25 30.76
CA SER A 59 -8.10 32.17 30.94
C SER A 59 -8.37 30.91 30.11
N ASN A 60 -9.60 30.71 29.63
CA ASN A 60 -10.05 29.43 29.02
C ASN A 60 -10.57 29.59 27.58
N LYS A 61 -10.25 30.72 26.92
CA LYS A 61 -10.70 31.04 25.57
C LYS A 61 -10.38 29.91 24.59
N GLY A 62 -11.43 29.24 24.12
CA GLY A 62 -11.34 28.24 23.08
C GLY A 62 -10.64 26.94 23.48
N ILE A 63 -10.73 26.50 24.74
CA ILE A 63 -10.17 25.21 25.21
C ILE A 63 -11.29 24.33 25.76
N CYS A 64 -11.34 23.06 25.31
CA CYS A 64 -12.32 22.09 25.81
C CYS A 64 -12.15 21.88 27.35
N PRO A 65 -13.23 21.98 28.15
CA PRO A 65 -13.16 21.76 29.61
C PRO A 65 -12.68 20.37 30.02
N VAL A 66 -12.93 19.35 29.20
CA VAL A 66 -12.63 17.95 29.53
C VAL A 66 -11.23 17.56 29.04
N CYS A 67 -10.99 17.60 27.72
CA CYS A 67 -9.71 17.14 27.15
C CYS A 67 -8.66 18.24 27.01
N ARG A 68 -8.97 19.48 27.36
CA ARG A 68 -8.07 20.65 27.26
C ARG A 68 -7.50 20.89 25.86
N THR A 69 -8.11 20.33 24.83
CA THR A 69 -7.70 20.56 23.43
C THR A 69 -8.21 21.92 22.96
N SER A 70 -7.33 22.69 22.32
CA SER A 70 -7.67 24.00 21.73
C SER A 70 -8.62 23.84 20.53
N ILE A 71 -9.64 24.68 20.46
CA ILE A 71 -10.57 24.76 19.34
C ILE A 71 -9.85 25.19 18.07
N ALA A 72 -8.91 26.14 18.14
CA ALA A 72 -8.12 26.55 16.98
C ALA A 72 -7.36 25.35 16.37
N TYR A 73 -6.78 24.51 17.23
CA TYR A 73 -6.14 23.27 16.80
C TYR A 73 -7.13 22.29 16.16
N MET A 74 -8.34 22.15 16.71
CA MET A 74 -9.39 21.30 16.14
C MET A 74 -9.89 21.81 14.79
N LYS A 75 -10.03 23.14 14.59
CA LYS A 75 -10.45 23.75 13.32
C LYS A 75 -9.54 23.35 12.17
N ASN A 76 -8.22 23.48 12.38
CA ASN A 76 -7.21 23.18 11.37
C ASN A 76 -7.24 21.72 10.90
N LYS A 77 -7.90 20.83 11.65
CA LYS A 77 -8.01 19.40 11.32
C LYS A 77 -9.30 19.04 10.58
N ILE A 78 -10.32 19.92 10.57
CA ILE A 78 -11.69 19.56 10.15
C ILE A 78 -12.16 20.30 8.90
N CYS A 79 -11.84 21.59 8.67
CA CYS A 79 -12.28 22.33 7.47
C CYS A 79 -11.24 23.36 6.98
N GLU A 80 -11.17 23.57 5.66
CA GLU A 80 -10.30 24.55 4.96
C GLU A 80 -10.97 25.91 4.66
N SER A 81 -12.17 26.20 5.18
CA SER A 81 -12.91 27.43 4.87
C SER A 81 -12.88 28.48 6.00
N ASP A 82 -12.56 29.73 5.65
CA ASP A 82 -12.46 30.92 6.55
C ASP A 82 -13.81 31.44 7.12
N SER A 83 -14.90 30.66 7.08
CA SER A 83 -16.16 31.11 7.66
C SER A 83 -16.10 31.02 9.19
N ASN A 84 -16.22 32.18 9.85
CA ASN A 84 -16.18 32.34 11.30
C ASN A 84 -17.47 31.85 12.00
N THR A 85 -17.87 30.60 11.73
CA THR A 85 -19.08 29.98 12.29
C THR A 85 -18.82 29.38 13.67
N ASP A 86 -19.83 29.46 14.52
CA ASP A 86 -19.87 28.99 15.91
C ASP A 86 -19.36 27.53 16.05
N PHE A 87 -18.35 27.27 16.90
CA PHE A 87 -17.69 25.94 17.06
C PHE A 87 -18.48 24.98 17.94
N ILE A 88 -19.64 25.43 18.38
CA ILE A 88 -20.57 24.72 19.22
C ILE A 88 -21.53 23.99 18.28
N ILE A 89 -21.39 22.67 18.21
CA ILE A 89 -22.25 21.82 17.39
C ILE A 89 -23.51 21.56 18.22
N ASP A 90 -24.61 22.23 17.89
CA ASP A 90 -25.88 21.99 18.54
C ASP A 90 -26.41 20.59 18.19
N LEU A 91 -26.74 19.80 19.22
CA LEU A 91 -27.32 18.48 19.05
C LEU A 91 -28.85 18.60 19.14
N HIS A 92 -29.53 18.43 18.01
CA HIS A 92 -31.00 18.45 17.93
C HIS A 92 -31.56 17.01 17.96
N GLY A 93 -32.81 16.85 18.44
CA GLY A 93 -33.56 15.59 18.31
C GLY A 93 -33.51 14.62 19.50
N CYS A 94 -32.94 15.01 20.64
CA CYS A 94 -33.01 14.19 21.87
C CYS A 94 -34.39 14.31 22.56
N SER A 95 -35.04 13.18 22.86
CA SER A 95 -36.35 13.13 23.51
C SER A 95 -36.33 13.57 24.98
N ASN A 96 -37.48 14.09 25.45
CA ASN A 96 -37.71 14.98 26.60
C ASN A 96 -37.19 14.57 28.01
N ASN A 97 -36.50 13.45 28.20
CA ASN A 97 -36.24 12.94 29.56
C ASN A 97 -34.75 12.79 29.92
N GLY A 98 -33.79 13.25 29.09
CA GLY A 98 -32.36 13.10 29.40
C GLY A 98 -31.85 11.66 29.52
N PHE A 99 -32.71 10.71 29.18
CA PHE A 99 -32.41 9.31 29.04
C PHE A 99 -32.26 9.02 27.55
N ILE A 100 -31.05 8.64 27.13
CA ILE A 100 -30.89 7.91 25.88
C ILE A 100 -31.48 6.54 26.15
N GLN A 101 -32.65 6.27 25.59
CA GLN A 101 -33.21 4.93 25.60
C GLN A 101 -32.37 4.10 24.64
N GLY A 102 -31.32 3.48 25.16
CA GLY A 102 -30.63 2.41 24.45
C GLY A 102 -31.62 1.26 24.30
N ILE A 103 -32.19 1.09 23.11
CA ILE A 103 -32.92 -0.12 22.79
C ILE A 103 -31.84 -1.19 22.64
N ILE A 104 -31.57 -1.93 23.71
CA ILE A 104 -30.90 -3.22 23.58
C ILE A 104 -31.93 -4.11 22.90
N GLN A 105 -31.93 -4.12 21.57
CA GLN A 105 -32.64 -5.15 20.82
C GLN A 105 -32.08 -6.49 21.30
N ASP A 106 -32.97 -7.44 21.55
CA ASP A 106 -32.56 -8.79 21.89
C ASP A 106 -31.53 -9.25 20.83
N PRO A 107 -30.35 -9.74 21.23
CA PRO A 107 -29.33 -10.17 20.29
C PRO A 107 -29.86 -11.18 19.27
N GLU A 108 -30.86 -12.00 19.64
CA GLU A 108 -31.48 -12.97 18.74
C GLU A 108 -32.34 -12.30 17.66
N ASP A 109 -33.13 -11.28 18.02
CA ASP A 109 -33.93 -10.49 17.07
C ASP A 109 -33.04 -9.73 16.09
N LEU A 110 -31.96 -9.12 16.60
CA LEU A 110 -30.98 -8.40 15.77
C LEU A 110 -30.29 -9.35 14.79
N VAL A 111 -29.85 -10.52 15.28
CA VAL A 111 -29.25 -11.57 14.45
C VAL A 111 -30.23 -12.05 13.39
N GLN A 112 -31.52 -12.20 13.73
CA GLN A 112 -32.55 -12.62 12.79
C GLN A 112 -32.81 -11.56 11.71
N GLU A 113 -32.88 -10.29 12.07
CA GLU A 113 -33.01 -9.18 11.12
C GLU A 113 -31.82 -9.15 10.13
N TYR A 114 -30.58 -9.30 10.63
CA TYR A 114 -29.40 -9.35 9.78
C TYR A 114 -29.39 -10.58 8.86
N LYS A 115 -29.83 -11.74 9.35
CA LYS A 115 -29.98 -12.94 8.51
C LYS A 115 -30.94 -12.71 7.35
N GLU A 116 -32.06 -12.01 7.59
CA GLU A 116 -33.01 -11.67 6.53
C GLU A 116 -32.45 -10.67 5.52
N LYS A 117 -31.72 -9.64 5.99
CA LYS A 117 -31.01 -8.69 5.10
C LYS A 117 -29.95 -9.37 4.23
N ILE A 118 -29.19 -10.32 4.79
CA ILE A 118 -28.21 -11.12 4.04
C ILE A 118 -28.92 -11.98 2.99
N LYS A 119 -30.03 -12.64 3.37
CA LYS A 119 -30.83 -13.45 2.44
C LYS A 119 -31.36 -12.62 1.28
N LYS A 120 -31.91 -11.42 1.54
CA LYS A 120 -32.38 -10.49 0.51
C LYS A 120 -31.25 -10.07 -0.43
N SER A 121 -30.11 -9.67 0.11
CA SER A 121 -28.95 -9.25 -0.69
C SER A 121 -28.39 -10.39 -1.55
N SER A 122 -28.37 -11.61 -1.03
CA SER A 122 -27.94 -12.80 -1.78
C SER A 122 -28.84 -13.09 -2.99
N LEU A 123 -30.15 -12.85 -2.86
CA LEU A 123 -31.12 -12.98 -3.94
C LEU A 123 -30.87 -11.93 -5.04
N ASP A 124 -30.58 -10.70 -4.65
CA ASP A 124 -30.33 -9.61 -5.60
C ASP A 124 -29.01 -9.82 -6.36
N ILE A 125 -27.95 -10.31 -5.70
CA ILE A 125 -26.71 -10.73 -6.38
C ILE A 125 -26.97 -11.84 -7.40
N ALA A 126 -27.80 -12.83 -7.06
CA ALA A 126 -28.17 -13.90 -7.99
C ALA A 126 -28.91 -13.35 -9.23
N ARG A 127 -29.84 -12.41 -9.03
CA ARG A 127 -30.56 -11.72 -10.13
C ARG A 127 -29.62 -10.89 -11.01
N LEU A 128 -28.66 -10.18 -10.42
CA LEU A 128 -27.68 -9.40 -11.20
C LEU A 128 -26.76 -10.31 -12.03
N ARG A 129 -26.34 -11.45 -11.47
CA ARG A 129 -25.52 -12.45 -12.20
C ARG A 129 -26.26 -13.06 -13.39
N THR A 130 -27.56 -13.34 -13.28
CA THR A 130 -28.34 -13.85 -14.41
C THR A 130 -28.49 -12.80 -15.51
N LYS A 131 -28.73 -11.53 -15.13
CA LYS A 131 -28.76 -10.41 -16.08
C LYS A 131 -27.43 -10.22 -16.82
N MET A 132 -26.30 -10.26 -16.10
CA MET A 132 -24.98 -10.19 -16.76
C MET A 132 -24.76 -11.33 -17.78
N ARG A 133 -25.23 -12.55 -17.47
CA ARG A 133 -25.13 -13.68 -18.40
C ARG A 133 -26.02 -13.51 -19.64
N SER A 134 -27.21 -12.91 -19.52
CA SER A 134 -28.03 -12.58 -20.70
C SER A 134 -27.36 -11.52 -21.55
N ASP A 135 -26.81 -10.48 -20.94
CA ASP A 135 -26.16 -9.37 -21.64
C ASP A 135 -24.89 -9.85 -22.37
N GLN A 136 -24.12 -10.76 -21.75
CA GLN A 136 -22.98 -11.42 -22.41
C GLN A 136 -23.40 -12.28 -23.61
N LYS A 137 -24.54 -12.97 -23.54
CA LYS A 137 -25.06 -13.75 -24.69
C LYS A 137 -25.46 -12.84 -25.84
N ILE A 138 -26.10 -11.71 -25.54
CA ILE A 138 -26.47 -10.70 -26.54
C ILE A 138 -25.21 -10.11 -27.18
N LEU A 139 -24.20 -9.74 -26.39
CA LEU A 139 -22.94 -9.23 -26.93
C LEU A 139 -22.27 -10.25 -27.86
N ARG A 140 -22.28 -11.53 -27.49
CA ARG A 140 -21.70 -12.61 -28.30
C ARG A 140 -22.46 -12.82 -29.61
N SER A 141 -23.80 -12.71 -29.61
CA SER A 141 -24.57 -12.83 -30.86
C SER A 141 -24.35 -11.63 -31.79
N VAL A 142 -24.23 -10.41 -31.25
CA VAL A 142 -23.88 -9.21 -32.03
C VAL A 142 -22.48 -9.31 -32.64
N LEU A 143 -21.50 -9.84 -31.89
CA LEU A 143 -20.16 -10.05 -32.43
C LEU A 143 -20.15 -11.07 -33.57
N LEU A 144 -20.91 -12.15 -33.45
CA LEU A 144 -21.03 -13.16 -34.51
C LEU A 144 -21.66 -12.57 -35.79
N SER A 145 -22.73 -11.79 -35.67
CA SER A 145 -23.39 -11.17 -36.84
C SER A 145 -22.49 -10.15 -37.55
N LEU A 146 -21.65 -9.42 -36.80
CA LEU A 146 -20.64 -8.51 -37.38
C LEU A 146 -19.56 -9.28 -38.15
N VAL A 147 -19.09 -10.42 -37.62
CA VAL A 147 -18.10 -11.27 -38.30
C VAL A 147 -18.68 -11.87 -39.58
N GLU A 148 -19.93 -12.34 -39.56
CA GLU A 148 -20.61 -12.85 -40.75
C GLU A 148 -20.80 -11.77 -41.83
N SER A 149 -21.18 -10.55 -41.42
CA SER A 149 -21.35 -9.41 -42.33
C SER A 149 -20.02 -9.03 -43.00
N ARG A 150 -18.91 -9.09 -42.25
CA ARG A 150 -17.56 -8.83 -42.77
C ARG A 150 -17.12 -9.90 -43.77
N ASN A 151 -17.43 -11.16 -43.53
CA ASN A 151 -17.10 -12.26 -44.46
C ASN A 151 -17.90 -12.19 -45.77
N LYS A 152 -19.18 -11.79 -45.72
CA LYS A 152 -19.98 -11.55 -46.94
C LYS A 152 -19.43 -10.40 -47.78
N SER A 153 -18.97 -9.31 -47.16
CA SER A 153 -18.32 -8.20 -47.86
C SER A 153 -17.00 -8.61 -48.53
N ARG A 154 -16.23 -9.51 -47.89
CA ARG A 154 -14.96 -10.03 -48.45
C ARG A 154 -15.16 -10.93 -49.68
N ASN A 155 -16.21 -11.74 -49.72
CA ASN A 155 -16.50 -12.60 -50.87
C ASN A 155 -17.03 -11.82 -52.09
N ASN A 156 -17.71 -10.69 -51.89
CA ASN A 156 -18.20 -9.88 -53.02
C ASN A 156 -17.10 -9.08 -53.73
N ASN A 157 -15.93 -8.88 -53.12
CA ASN A 157 -14.79 -8.22 -53.77
C ASN A 157 -13.85 -9.19 -54.53
N GLY A 158 -14.11 -10.50 -54.51
CA GLY A 158 -13.32 -11.50 -55.22
C GLY A 158 -13.68 -11.70 -56.70
N ASN A 159 -14.79 -11.13 -57.18
CA ASN A 159 -15.30 -11.31 -58.55
C ASN A 159 -15.40 -9.98 -59.33
N ARG A 160 -14.34 -9.17 -59.32
CA ARG A 160 -14.16 -8.13 -60.34
C ARG A 160 -12.95 -8.46 -61.20
N SER A 161 -13.23 -9.30 -62.18
CA SER A 161 -12.40 -9.53 -63.35
C SER A 161 -12.12 -8.20 -64.07
N ILE A 162 -10.86 -8.08 -64.46
CA ILE A 162 -10.25 -7.05 -65.29
C ILE A 162 -11.04 -6.96 -66.58
N ASP A 163 -11.63 -5.79 -66.86
CA ASP A 163 -11.93 -5.38 -68.23
C ASP A 163 -11.74 -3.88 -68.41
N GLN A 164 -11.28 -3.54 -69.60
CA GLN A 164 -10.64 -2.30 -69.99
C GLN A 164 -11.63 -1.14 -70.21
N GLY A 165 -11.13 0.09 -70.00
CA GLY A 165 -11.43 1.23 -70.87
C GLY A 165 -12.53 2.19 -70.40
N GLY A 166 -12.23 3.50 -70.51
CA GLY A 166 -13.26 4.52 -70.73
C GLY A 166 -13.24 5.69 -69.77
N ASN A 167 -12.85 6.86 -70.30
CA ASN A 167 -13.06 8.20 -69.75
C ASN A 167 -14.52 8.44 -69.30
N GLY A 168 -14.70 9.26 -68.26
CA GLY A 168 -16.01 9.84 -67.95
C GLY A 168 -16.03 10.62 -66.64
N ILE A 169 -15.86 11.95 -66.75
CA ILE A 169 -16.12 12.94 -65.70
C ILE A 169 -17.62 12.98 -65.43
N SER A 170 -18.03 12.87 -64.16
CA SER A 170 -19.22 13.58 -63.65
C SER A 170 -19.24 13.66 -62.13
N ASN A 171 -19.25 14.91 -61.64
CA ASN A 171 -19.65 15.33 -60.30
C ASN A 171 -21.03 14.79 -59.91
N VAL A 172 -21.16 14.23 -58.71
CA VAL A 172 -22.39 14.30 -57.90
C VAL A 172 -22.00 14.47 -56.44
N ASN A 173 -22.41 15.61 -55.88
CA ASN A 173 -22.38 15.93 -54.46
C ASN A 173 -23.66 15.40 -53.77
N ASN A 174 -23.52 15.16 -52.47
CA ASN A 174 -24.54 15.05 -51.41
C ASN A 174 -25.25 13.71 -51.19
N GLY A 175 -25.16 13.22 -49.95
CA GLY A 175 -26.03 12.18 -49.41
C GLY A 175 -25.59 11.62 -48.05
N SER A 176 -25.87 12.36 -46.98
CA SER A 176 -26.11 11.89 -45.59
C SER A 176 -25.32 10.69 -45.05
N SER A 177 -24.29 10.97 -44.26
CA SER A 177 -23.59 10.00 -43.41
C SER A 177 -24.43 9.64 -42.17
N ASN A 178 -25.25 8.60 -42.27
CA ASN A 178 -25.56 7.77 -41.11
C ASN A 178 -24.38 6.80 -40.95
N GLU A 179 -23.26 7.28 -40.37
CA GLU A 179 -22.21 6.39 -39.89
C GLU A 179 -22.86 5.44 -38.87
N SER A 180 -22.90 4.15 -39.20
CA SER A 180 -23.49 3.16 -38.29
C SER A 180 -22.69 3.15 -36.99
N GLU A 181 -23.37 3.00 -35.86
CA GLU A 181 -22.75 2.94 -34.53
C GLU A 181 -21.62 1.89 -34.44
N ALA A 182 -21.72 0.83 -35.25
CA ALA A 182 -20.68 -0.18 -35.42
C ALA A 182 -19.37 0.37 -36.02
N GLU A 183 -19.43 1.35 -36.91
CA GLU A 183 -18.28 1.96 -37.57
C GLU A 183 -17.52 2.91 -36.61
N ILE A 184 -18.25 3.60 -35.72
CA ILE A 184 -17.69 4.39 -34.62
C ILE A 184 -16.95 3.50 -33.62
N ILE A 185 -17.53 2.33 -33.27
CA ILE A 185 -16.91 1.36 -32.37
C ILE A 185 -15.62 0.76 -32.98
N ILE A 186 -15.64 0.42 -34.28
CA ILE A 186 -14.48 -0.11 -34.99
C ILE A 186 -13.35 0.93 -35.08
N ARG A 187 -13.66 2.20 -35.35
CA ARG A 187 -12.65 3.29 -35.34
C ARG A 187 -12.01 3.46 -33.97
N ARG A 188 -12.79 3.42 -32.88
CA ARG A 188 -12.25 3.53 -31.51
C ARG A 188 -11.35 2.35 -31.15
N ALA A 189 -11.72 1.12 -31.54
CA ALA A 189 -10.88 -0.06 -31.34
C ALA A 189 -9.58 -0.02 -32.17
N ALA A 190 -9.63 0.49 -33.41
CA ALA A 190 -8.46 0.62 -34.27
C ALA A 190 -7.45 1.68 -33.77
N VAL A 191 -7.93 2.79 -33.18
CA VAL A 191 -7.07 3.80 -32.53
C VAL A 191 -6.36 3.21 -31.31
N TYR A 192 -7.04 2.34 -30.55
CA TYR A 192 -6.45 1.67 -29.39
C TYR A 192 -5.35 0.66 -29.77
N LEU A 193 -5.49 -0.03 -30.90
CA LEU A 193 -4.49 -1.00 -31.39
C LEU A 193 -3.30 -0.35 -32.11
N LYS A 194 -3.45 0.88 -32.59
CA LYS A 194 -2.37 1.62 -33.29
C LYS A 194 -1.34 2.19 -32.31
N SER A 195 -1.73 2.51 -31.07
CA SER A 195 -0.79 2.99 -30.04
C SER A 195 0.15 1.90 -29.50
N GLU A 196 -0.20 0.61 -29.62
CA GLU A 196 0.68 -0.50 -29.21
C GLU A 196 1.80 -0.80 -30.23
N ARG A 197 1.60 -0.49 -31.52
CA ARG A 197 2.58 -0.85 -32.57
C ARG A 197 3.71 0.15 -32.74
N GLU A 198 3.56 1.39 -32.29
CA GLU A 198 4.62 2.41 -32.39
C GLU A 198 5.72 2.25 -31.33
N PHE A 199 5.56 1.37 -30.34
CA PHE A 199 6.57 1.14 -29.30
C PHE A 199 7.58 0.02 -29.60
N ASN A 200 7.38 -0.81 -30.63
CA ASN A 200 8.16 -2.03 -30.87
C ASN A 200 9.18 -1.95 -32.02
N SER A 201 9.62 -0.76 -32.48
CA SER A 201 10.56 -0.66 -33.61
C SER A 201 11.72 0.32 -33.45
N ILE A 202 12.37 0.34 -32.28
CA ILE A 202 13.67 1.01 -32.13
C ILE A 202 14.68 0.01 -31.55
N THR A 203 15.41 -0.67 -32.43
CA THR A 203 16.64 -1.38 -32.11
C THR A 203 17.72 -0.34 -31.74
N SER A 204 18.04 -0.23 -30.44
CA SER A 204 18.90 0.83 -29.86
C SER A 204 20.41 0.55 -29.89
N ALA A 205 20.88 -0.45 -30.64
CA ALA A 205 22.29 -0.85 -30.58
C ALA A 205 23.26 0.12 -31.30
N HIS A 206 22.79 0.95 -32.24
CA HIS A 206 23.70 1.79 -33.06
C HIS A 206 23.79 3.28 -32.70
N ILE A 207 22.92 3.80 -31.82
CA ILE A 207 22.91 5.23 -31.45
C ILE A 207 23.69 5.49 -30.14
N LEU A 208 23.95 4.47 -29.31
CA LEU A 208 24.67 4.65 -28.03
C LEU A 208 26.16 5.00 -28.18
N GLY A 209 26.77 4.80 -29.36
CA GLY A 209 28.21 5.00 -29.54
C GLY A 209 28.68 6.46 -29.66
N ARG A 210 27.79 7.44 -29.81
CA ARG A 210 28.17 8.85 -30.10
C ARG A 210 27.69 9.91 -29.12
N LEU A 211 26.94 9.55 -28.07
CA LEU A 211 26.42 10.51 -27.08
C LEU A 211 26.84 10.22 -25.63
N ILE A 212 27.78 9.29 -25.40
CA ILE A 212 28.45 9.19 -24.10
C ILE A 212 29.49 10.33 -24.03
N GLU A 213 29.02 11.55 -23.82
CA GLU A 213 29.83 12.58 -23.17
C GLU A 213 30.48 11.93 -21.95
N ARG A 214 31.81 12.06 -21.83
CA ARG A 214 32.67 11.42 -20.83
C ARG A 214 32.02 11.46 -19.44
N SER A 215 31.20 10.47 -19.11
CA SER A 215 30.74 10.28 -17.75
C SER A 215 31.99 10.00 -16.93
N PRO A 216 32.15 10.65 -15.76
CA PRO A 216 33.31 10.41 -14.91
C PRO A 216 33.43 8.90 -14.67
N SER A 217 34.59 8.35 -15.01
CA SER A 217 34.83 6.92 -14.90
C SER A 217 34.65 6.51 -13.44
N CYS A 218 33.71 5.60 -13.17
CA CYS A 218 33.48 5.05 -11.83
C CYS A 218 34.66 4.21 -11.30
N ASN A 219 35.73 4.06 -12.07
CA ASN A 219 36.97 3.32 -11.76
C ASN A 219 37.59 3.66 -10.40
N ASN A 220 37.37 4.87 -9.90
CA ASN A 220 38.01 5.34 -8.67
C ASN A 220 37.18 5.08 -7.40
N ILE A 221 35.92 4.65 -7.54
CA ILE A 221 35.05 4.39 -6.40
C ILE A 221 35.26 2.95 -5.96
N LYS A 222 35.75 2.76 -4.75
CA LYS A 222 35.84 1.47 -4.10
C LYS A 222 34.93 1.50 -2.88
N PHE A 223 34.18 0.44 -2.69
CA PHE A 223 33.49 0.23 -1.43
C PHE A 223 34.30 -0.73 -0.58
N ASN A 224 34.01 -0.80 0.72
CA ASN A 224 34.39 -1.91 1.59
C ASN A 224 33.14 -2.37 2.32
N ALA A 225 32.81 -3.66 2.20
CA ALA A 225 31.70 -4.27 2.92
C ALA A 225 32.27 -5.11 4.06
N THR A 226 32.09 -4.64 5.30
CA THR A 226 32.61 -5.32 6.49
C THR A 226 31.47 -6.03 7.20
N GLN A 227 31.55 -7.35 7.33
CA GLN A 227 30.59 -8.11 8.15
C GLN A 227 30.77 -7.71 9.62
N LYS A 228 29.70 -7.26 10.26
CA LYS A 228 29.68 -6.93 11.69
C LYS A 228 29.25 -8.13 12.50
N TYR A 229 28.10 -8.70 12.14
CA TYR A 229 27.48 -9.78 12.90
C TYR A 229 26.93 -10.87 11.99
N SER A 230 26.83 -12.08 12.52
CA SER A 230 26.19 -13.25 11.88
C SER A 230 25.40 -14.01 12.93
N TYR A 231 24.13 -14.25 12.66
CA TYR A 231 23.22 -14.93 13.58
C TYR A 231 22.56 -16.10 12.88
N ASP A 232 22.63 -17.28 13.49
CA ASP A 232 22.01 -18.49 12.98
C ASP A 232 20.66 -18.73 13.66
N PHE A 233 19.70 -19.17 12.86
CA PHE A 233 18.32 -19.44 13.26
C PHE A 233 17.83 -20.74 12.62
N GLU A 234 16.76 -21.31 13.14
CA GLU A 234 16.12 -22.48 12.52
C GLU A 234 15.47 -22.12 11.18
N GLU A 235 14.59 -21.12 11.20
CA GLU A 235 13.99 -20.53 10.00
C GLU A 235 13.82 -19.03 10.19
N VAL A 236 14.31 -18.25 9.23
CA VAL A 236 14.11 -16.81 9.12
C VAL A 236 13.05 -16.56 8.07
N THR A 237 12.06 -15.74 8.40
CA THR A 237 10.95 -15.43 7.50
C THR A 237 11.05 -14.03 6.90
N ASP A 238 11.50 -13.05 7.68
CA ASP A 238 11.80 -11.68 7.22
C ASP A 238 12.74 -10.97 8.21
N ALA A 239 13.37 -9.87 7.80
CA ALA A 239 14.14 -9.03 8.70
C ALA A 239 14.24 -7.56 8.25
N SER A 240 14.43 -6.68 9.22
CA SER A 240 14.60 -5.24 9.03
C SER A 240 15.62 -4.70 10.04
N CYS A 241 16.35 -3.64 9.70
CA CYS A 241 17.24 -2.98 10.66
C CYS A 241 17.19 -1.45 10.59
N TYR A 242 17.47 -0.81 11.72
CA TYR A 242 17.61 0.63 11.86
C TYR A 242 18.46 0.95 13.10
N ASN A 243 19.48 1.82 12.96
CA ASN A 243 20.32 2.29 14.06
C ASN A 243 20.87 1.15 14.95
N ASP A 244 21.50 0.14 14.34
CA ASP A 244 22.04 -1.07 15.01
C ASP A 244 21.02 -2.00 15.67
N VAL A 245 19.73 -1.66 15.62
CA VAL A 245 18.65 -2.54 16.03
C VAL A 245 18.20 -3.37 14.84
N GLY A 246 18.47 -4.67 14.91
CA GLY A 246 17.95 -5.67 13.97
C GLY A 246 16.66 -6.28 14.51
N VAL A 247 15.66 -6.45 13.66
CA VAL A 247 14.39 -7.09 13.99
C VAL A 247 14.17 -8.21 12.99
N ILE A 248 14.15 -9.45 13.48
CA ILE A 248 14.17 -10.66 12.65
C ILE A 248 12.96 -11.51 13.01
N ALA A 249 12.09 -11.76 12.04
CA ALA A 249 11.01 -12.71 12.18
C ALA A 249 11.56 -14.13 12.01
N ILE A 250 11.36 -14.98 13.01
CA ILE A 250 11.91 -16.34 13.05
C ILE A 250 10.85 -17.35 13.46
N LYS A 251 11.08 -18.59 13.04
CA LYS A 251 10.48 -19.79 13.64
C LYS A 251 11.46 -20.33 14.68
N LYS A 252 10.93 -20.76 15.83
CA LYS A 252 11.69 -21.46 16.86
C LYS A 252 11.03 -22.80 17.14
N SER A 253 11.85 -23.85 17.25
CA SER A 253 11.44 -25.19 17.62
C SER A 253 10.81 -25.20 19.01
N GLU A 254 9.85 -26.09 19.22
CA GLU A 254 9.12 -26.22 20.48
C GLU A 254 10.06 -26.64 21.63
N ASP A 255 10.59 -25.66 22.37
CA ASP A 255 11.24 -25.88 23.66
C ASP A 255 10.15 -26.04 24.76
N GLY A 256 9.26 -27.03 24.61
CA GLY A 256 8.21 -27.37 25.58
C GLY A 256 7.04 -26.37 25.69
N ASN A 257 5.79 -26.89 25.65
CA ASN A 257 4.49 -26.26 25.95
C ASN A 257 4.14 -24.87 25.40
N VAL A 258 4.98 -24.20 24.59
CA VAL A 258 4.66 -22.91 23.99
C VAL A 258 4.00 -23.11 22.64
N PHE A 259 2.70 -22.80 22.54
CA PHE A 259 1.91 -22.91 21.30
C PHE A 259 2.32 -21.92 20.19
N LYS A 260 3.26 -21.00 20.44
CA LYS A 260 3.66 -19.92 19.52
C LYS A 260 5.07 -20.15 18.98
N ASN A 261 5.14 -20.87 17.86
CA ASN A 261 6.39 -21.26 17.21
C ASN A 261 7.01 -20.15 16.34
N TYR A 262 6.28 -19.06 16.08
CA TYR A 262 6.79 -17.91 15.35
C TYR A 262 6.82 -16.66 16.23
N GLY A 263 7.88 -15.89 16.06
CA GLY A 263 8.11 -14.70 16.85
C GLY A 263 9.07 -13.74 16.18
N VAL A 264 9.50 -12.76 16.96
CA VAL A 264 10.48 -11.75 16.53
C VAL A 264 11.66 -11.78 17.49
N MET A 265 12.85 -11.91 16.93
CA MET A 265 14.12 -11.69 17.61
C MET A 265 14.58 -10.25 17.37
N ILE A 266 14.78 -9.50 18.45
CA ILE A 266 15.35 -8.16 18.43
C ILE A 266 16.81 -8.27 18.82
N LEU A 267 17.69 -7.75 17.97
CA LEU A 267 19.12 -7.70 18.17
C LEU A 267 19.55 -6.25 18.36
N ASN A 268 20.35 -5.98 19.37
CA ASN A 268 20.82 -4.63 19.69
C ASN A 268 22.34 -4.61 19.74
N GLY A 269 22.99 -4.42 18.59
CA GLY A 269 24.44 -4.50 18.47
C GLY A 269 24.99 -5.89 18.88
N GLU A 270 26.03 -5.90 19.72
CA GLU A 270 26.71 -7.12 20.19
C GLU A 270 26.14 -7.73 21.48
N THR A 271 25.29 -6.99 22.20
CA THR A 271 25.17 -7.21 23.65
C THR A 271 23.99 -8.10 24.04
N SER A 272 22.90 -8.09 23.26
CA SER A 272 21.69 -8.78 23.68
C SER A 272 20.71 -9.07 22.54
N ALA A 273 20.04 -10.21 22.69
CA ALA A 273 18.99 -10.68 21.81
C ALA A 273 17.73 -10.92 22.65
N THR A 274 16.62 -10.29 22.28
CA THR A 274 15.33 -10.41 22.97
C THR A 274 14.33 -11.09 22.03
N TYR A 275 13.83 -12.26 22.42
CA TYR A 275 12.82 -13.00 21.66
C TYR A 275 11.41 -12.72 22.18
N ILE A 276 10.48 -12.47 21.26
CA ILE A 276 9.06 -12.24 21.54
C ILE A 276 8.24 -13.28 20.78
N PRO A 277 7.57 -14.23 21.46
CA PRO A 277 6.67 -15.16 20.80
C PRO A 277 5.39 -14.44 20.36
N LEU A 278 5.05 -14.52 19.07
CA LEU A 278 3.93 -13.77 18.50
C LEU A 278 2.75 -14.66 18.13
N SER A 279 2.99 -15.70 17.33
CA SER A 279 1.93 -16.55 16.76
C SER A 279 2.36 -18.01 16.62
N ASP A 280 1.37 -18.88 16.56
CA ASP A 280 1.41 -20.24 16.02
C ASP A 280 1.65 -20.27 14.49
N GLU A 281 1.36 -19.17 13.80
CA GLU A 281 1.44 -19.03 12.35
C GLU A 281 2.63 -18.20 11.88
N LYS A 282 3.00 -18.41 10.61
CA LYS A 282 4.15 -17.75 10.01
C LYS A 282 4.03 -16.23 10.07
N VAL A 283 5.03 -15.57 10.64
CA VAL A 283 5.21 -14.12 10.51
C VAL A 283 5.69 -13.85 9.09
N ILE A 284 4.88 -13.13 8.31
CA ILE A 284 5.09 -12.88 6.88
C ILE A 284 6.07 -11.73 6.65
N ALA A 285 5.95 -10.66 7.43
CA ALA A 285 6.82 -9.50 7.31
C ALA A 285 7.03 -8.81 8.66
N VAL A 286 8.20 -8.20 8.82
CA VAL A 286 8.55 -7.38 9.98
C VAL A 286 9.28 -6.11 9.55
N LYS A 287 8.93 -4.97 10.14
CA LYS A 287 9.53 -3.67 9.81
C LYS A 287 9.76 -2.82 11.05
N ILE A 288 10.94 -2.21 11.13
CA ILE A 288 11.30 -1.21 12.14
C ILE A 288 11.08 0.20 11.58
N ALA A 289 10.51 1.10 12.38
CA ALA A 289 10.25 2.48 11.99
C ALA A 289 11.53 3.33 12.05
N VAL A 290 11.60 4.32 11.16
CA VAL A 290 12.58 5.40 11.23
C VAL A 290 11.98 6.54 12.04
N ASP A 291 12.34 6.64 13.32
CA ASP A 291 11.90 7.73 14.19
C ASP A 291 13.11 8.42 14.85
N PRO A 292 13.68 9.47 14.24
CA PRO A 292 14.81 10.20 14.80
C PRO A 292 14.49 10.88 16.14
N SER A 293 13.21 11.07 16.47
CA SER A 293 12.81 11.68 17.74
C SER A 293 12.90 10.72 18.94
N LEU A 294 13.02 9.41 18.66
CA LEU A 294 13.19 8.38 19.67
C LEU A 294 14.64 7.87 19.61
N THR A 295 15.51 8.46 20.41
CA THR A 295 16.92 8.07 20.45
C THR A 295 17.09 6.67 21.02
N THR A 296 16.30 6.29 22.03
CA THR A 296 16.42 5.00 22.73
C THR A 296 15.33 4.01 22.36
N LYS A 297 14.18 4.48 21.86
CA LYS A 297 13.02 3.62 21.57
C LYS A 297 12.89 3.36 20.08
N SER A 298 12.48 2.14 19.75
CA SER A 298 12.23 1.69 18.38
C SER A 298 10.81 1.16 18.27
N LYS A 299 10.06 1.64 17.28
CA LYS A 299 8.72 1.12 16.93
C LYS A 299 8.90 0.03 15.89
N MET A 300 8.17 -1.07 16.04
CA MET A 300 8.23 -2.21 15.16
C MET A 300 6.83 -2.72 14.85
N VAL A 301 6.62 -3.20 13.63
CA VAL A 301 5.39 -3.86 13.22
C VAL A 301 5.72 -5.23 12.65
N ALA A 302 4.97 -6.24 13.06
CA ALA A 302 5.01 -7.58 12.46
C ALA A 302 3.60 -7.99 12.01
N VAL A 303 3.51 -8.74 10.91
CA VAL A 303 2.23 -9.25 10.37
C VAL A 303 2.33 -10.75 10.14
N CYS A 304 1.28 -11.52 10.44
CA CYS A 304 1.27 -12.98 10.31
C CYS A 304 0.20 -13.50 9.33
N GLU A 305 0.36 -14.75 8.90
CA GLU A 305 -0.45 -15.38 7.84
C GLU A 305 -1.97 -15.36 8.09
N LYS A 306 -2.42 -15.41 9.35
CA LYS A 306 -3.84 -15.30 9.73
C LYS A 306 -4.37 -13.87 9.82
N GLY A 307 -3.68 -12.88 9.25
CA GLY A 307 -4.17 -11.50 9.26
C GLY A 307 -4.09 -10.81 10.63
N LYS A 308 -3.33 -11.37 11.57
CA LYS A 308 -2.96 -10.64 12.79
C LYS A 308 -1.76 -9.73 12.51
N PHE A 309 -1.70 -8.65 13.26
CA PHE A 309 -0.53 -7.79 13.31
C PHE A 309 -0.17 -7.45 14.75
N TYR A 310 1.08 -7.05 14.94
CA TYR A 310 1.69 -6.76 16.22
C TYR A 310 2.40 -5.41 16.14
N GLU A 311 2.13 -4.53 17.10
CA GLU A 311 2.83 -3.26 17.27
C GLU A 311 3.65 -3.31 18.55
N ILE A 312 4.96 -3.05 18.43
CA ILE A 312 5.93 -3.25 19.50
C ILE A 312 6.76 -1.98 19.68
N ILE A 313 6.90 -1.52 20.92
CA ILE A 313 7.89 -0.50 21.29
C ILE A 313 8.98 -1.18 22.11
N TYR A 314 10.21 -1.13 21.61
CA TYR A 314 11.39 -1.66 22.25
C TYR A 314 12.30 -0.52 22.70
N ASP A 315 12.83 -0.62 23.92
CA ASP A 315 13.81 0.33 24.47
C ASP A 315 15.21 -0.30 24.43
N LYS A 316 16.10 0.31 23.65
CA LYS A 316 17.44 -0.19 23.36
C LYS A 316 18.38 -0.08 24.56
N ASP A 317 18.17 0.87 25.46
CA ASP A 317 19.09 1.11 26.57
C ASP A 317 18.82 0.09 27.69
N THR A 318 17.55 -0.24 27.89
CA THR A 318 17.11 -1.26 28.85
C THR A 318 17.03 -2.66 28.27
N ASN A 319 17.17 -2.81 26.94
CA ASN A 319 16.92 -4.04 26.20
C ASN A 319 15.57 -4.69 26.60
N SER A 320 14.51 -3.88 26.61
CA SER A 320 13.19 -4.32 27.12
C SER A 320 12.03 -3.86 26.24
N ILE A 321 10.91 -4.59 26.34
CA ILE A 321 9.67 -4.24 25.66
C ILE A 321 8.89 -3.25 26.51
N VAL A 322 8.69 -2.05 25.97
CA VAL A 322 7.95 -0.97 26.62
C VAL A 322 6.45 -1.15 26.41
N SER A 323 6.04 -1.52 25.20
CA SER A 323 4.64 -1.78 24.89
C SER A 323 4.48 -2.84 23.81
N TYR A 324 3.37 -3.55 23.88
CA TYR A 324 2.97 -4.60 22.96
C TYR A 324 1.47 -4.47 22.68
N PHE A 325 1.09 -4.55 21.41
CA PHE A 325 -0.30 -4.54 20.98
C PHE A 325 -0.51 -5.57 19.87
N GLU A 326 -1.62 -6.31 19.93
CA GLU A 326 -2.03 -7.33 18.96
C GLU A 326 -3.46 -7.03 18.50
N SER A 327 -3.71 -7.11 17.20
CA SER A 327 -5.06 -6.97 16.63
C SER A 327 -5.14 -7.61 15.23
N LEU A 328 -6.34 -7.61 14.64
CA LEU A 328 -6.61 -8.10 13.28
C LEU A 328 -6.57 -6.93 12.29
N ILE A 329 -6.10 -7.19 11.07
CA ILE A 329 -6.01 -6.17 9.99
C ILE A 329 -7.36 -5.50 9.75
N ASP A 330 -8.44 -6.29 9.76
CA ASP A 330 -9.83 -5.82 9.67
C ASP A 330 -10.67 -6.54 10.72
N SER A 331 -11.34 -5.78 11.57
CA SER A 331 -12.21 -6.29 12.64
C SER A 331 -13.67 -6.45 12.21
N PHE A 332 -14.05 -5.97 11.02
CA PHE A 332 -15.46 -5.94 10.59
C PHE A 332 -15.96 -7.26 9.99
N LEU A 333 -15.06 -8.15 9.59
CA LEU A 333 -15.43 -9.44 9.03
C LEU A 333 -15.40 -10.51 10.13
N ASN A 334 -16.50 -11.27 10.26
CA ASN A 334 -16.53 -12.51 11.03
C ASN A 334 -15.27 -13.34 10.70
N GLU A 335 -14.68 -14.02 11.69
CA GLU A 335 -13.38 -14.74 11.65
C GLU A 335 -13.11 -15.64 10.41
N LEU A 336 -14.14 -15.91 9.62
CA LEU A 336 -14.12 -16.70 8.39
C LEU A 336 -13.33 -16.06 7.23
N PHE A 337 -13.10 -14.75 7.20
CA PHE A 337 -12.42 -14.08 6.09
C PHE A 337 -11.31 -13.14 6.56
N LEU A 338 -10.25 -13.73 7.13
CA LEU A 338 -9.06 -12.98 7.51
C LEU A 338 -8.22 -12.65 6.28
N TYR A 339 -7.88 -11.37 6.12
CA TYR A 339 -6.98 -10.91 5.08
C TYR A 339 -5.56 -11.41 5.37
N LYS A 340 -5.07 -12.35 4.56
CA LYS A 340 -3.68 -12.81 4.65
C LYS A 340 -2.73 -11.68 4.16
N PRO A 341 -1.82 -11.17 5.01
CA PRO A 341 -0.88 -10.14 4.61
C PRO A 341 0.17 -10.74 3.66
N SER A 342 0.64 -9.91 2.73
CA SER A 342 1.66 -10.25 1.73
C SER A 342 2.83 -9.27 1.73
N SER A 343 2.64 -8.04 2.23
CA SER A 343 3.69 -7.03 2.30
C SER A 343 3.44 -5.98 3.40
N LEU A 344 4.50 -5.32 3.85
CA LEU A 344 4.48 -4.32 4.92
C LEU A 344 5.49 -3.20 4.62
N VAL A 345 5.08 -1.94 4.76
CA VAL A 345 5.99 -0.78 4.64
C VAL A 345 5.58 0.35 5.59
N TRP A 346 6.56 1.07 6.13
CA TRP A 346 6.32 2.33 6.84
C TRP A 346 6.13 3.48 5.85
N LEU A 347 5.13 4.33 6.10
CA LEU A 347 4.89 5.59 5.40
C LEU A 347 5.51 6.77 6.15
N SER A 348 5.37 6.82 7.47
CA SER A 348 5.99 7.80 8.35
C SER A 348 6.38 7.12 9.67
N LYS A 349 6.90 7.86 10.65
CA LYS A 349 7.24 7.30 11.97
C LYS A 349 6.07 6.70 12.75
N ASP A 350 4.84 7.09 12.40
CA ASP A 350 3.60 6.70 13.08
C ASP A 350 2.57 6.10 12.12
N LYS A 351 2.93 5.83 10.86
CA LYS A 351 1.99 5.35 9.84
C LYS A 351 2.62 4.27 9.00
N TYR A 352 1.91 3.17 8.79
CA TYR A 352 2.36 2.05 7.96
C TYR A 352 1.21 1.52 7.10
N ILE A 353 1.57 0.72 6.08
CA ILE A 353 0.63 0.07 5.18
C ILE A 353 0.91 -1.42 5.14
N ILE A 354 -0.17 -2.20 5.19
CA ILE A 354 -0.19 -3.64 4.98
C ILE A 354 -0.84 -3.94 3.64
N GLY A 355 -0.15 -4.67 2.77
CA GLY A 355 -0.73 -5.26 1.56
C GLY A 355 -1.15 -6.71 1.80
N THR A 356 -2.18 -7.18 1.10
CA THR A 356 -2.76 -8.52 1.29
C THR A 356 -2.65 -9.39 0.03
N GLU A 357 -2.82 -10.70 0.23
CA GLU A 357 -2.86 -11.69 -0.87
C GLU A 357 -4.09 -11.53 -1.78
N THR A 358 -5.16 -10.95 -1.26
CA THR A 358 -6.40 -10.66 -1.99
C THR A 358 -6.31 -9.34 -2.78
N GLY A 359 -5.37 -8.46 -2.42
CA GLY A 359 -5.04 -7.26 -3.18
C GLY A 359 -5.42 -5.94 -2.51
N GLU A 360 -5.86 -5.98 -1.27
CA GLU A 360 -6.16 -4.81 -0.48
C GLU A 360 -4.90 -4.20 0.14
N LEU A 361 -5.04 -2.93 0.53
CA LEU A 361 -4.03 -2.09 1.16
C LEU A 361 -4.71 -1.43 2.36
N PHE A 362 -4.21 -1.73 3.55
CA PHE A 362 -4.71 -1.18 4.80
C PHE A 362 -3.69 -0.22 5.39
N VAL A 363 -4.07 1.06 5.49
CA VAL A 363 -3.28 2.08 6.16
C VAL A 363 -3.64 2.08 7.63
N ARG A 364 -2.61 2.14 8.49
CA ARG A 364 -2.78 2.21 9.94
C ARG A 364 -1.87 3.28 10.52
N ASN A 365 -2.35 3.91 11.59
CA ASN A 365 -1.51 4.72 12.45
C ASN A 365 -1.11 3.90 13.67
N PHE A 366 0.16 3.95 14.02
CA PHE A 366 0.73 3.20 15.13
C PHE A 366 0.08 3.62 16.46
N GLY A 367 -0.29 2.64 17.28
CA GLY A 367 -1.00 2.85 18.54
C GLY A 367 -2.49 3.17 18.38
N ILE A 368 -3.01 3.23 17.15
CA ILE A 368 -4.43 3.51 16.88
C ILE A 368 -5.08 2.24 16.32
N ASN A 369 -6.12 1.75 16.99
CA ASN A 369 -6.84 0.54 16.56
C ASN A 369 -7.86 0.83 15.43
N VAL A 370 -7.44 1.53 14.38
CA VAL A 370 -8.26 1.82 13.20
C VAL A 370 -7.43 1.55 11.95
N SER A 371 -7.94 0.68 11.08
CA SER A 371 -7.43 0.49 9.73
C SER A 371 -8.30 1.19 8.70
N LYS A 372 -7.67 1.74 7.67
CA LYS A 372 -8.33 2.34 6.51
C LYS A 372 -7.97 1.55 5.26
N ASN A 373 -8.93 0.91 4.62
CA ASN A 373 -8.72 0.31 3.30
C ASN A 373 -8.69 1.41 2.24
N ILE A 374 -7.56 1.58 1.56
CA ILE A 374 -7.37 2.66 0.56
C ILE A 374 -7.64 2.23 -0.88
N ASN A 375 -8.18 1.02 -1.08
CA ASN A 375 -8.69 0.62 -2.40
C ASN A 375 -10.06 1.23 -2.69
N TYR A 376 -10.78 1.62 -1.66
CA TYR A 376 -12.14 2.13 -1.73
C TYR A 376 -12.19 3.49 -1.05
N ILE A 377 -12.02 4.56 -1.81
CA ILE A 377 -12.20 5.91 -1.29
C ILE A 377 -13.49 6.47 -1.88
N GLU A 378 -14.51 6.53 -1.03
CA GLU A 378 -15.82 7.10 -1.37
C GLU A 378 -15.66 8.52 -1.93
N GLY A 379 -16.44 8.82 -2.98
CA GLY A 379 -16.42 10.13 -3.63
C GLY A 379 -15.32 10.33 -4.68
N THR A 380 -14.42 9.37 -4.90
CA THR A 380 -13.48 9.44 -6.02
C THR A 380 -14.08 8.81 -7.27
N SER A 381 -14.49 9.62 -8.25
CA SER A 381 -15.02 9.16 -9.54
C SER A 381 -13.94 8.66 -10.51
N ASN A 382 -12.79 8.22 -10.00
CA ASN A 382 -11.70 7.77 -10.86
C ASN A 382 -12.07 6.43 -11.51
N ASP A 383 -12.09 6.42 -12.84
CA ASP A 383 -12.26 5.22 -13.68
C ASP A 383 -11.23 4.11 -13.36
N ASN A 384 -10.17 4.43 -12.61
CA ASN A 384 -9.13 3.52 -12.12
C ASN A 384 -9.55 2.66 -10.92
N ASN A 385 -10.79 2.78 -10.41
CA ASN A 385 -11.31 2.03 -9.29
C ASN A 385 -11.67 0.56 -9.61
N THR A 386 -11.32 0.05 -10.80
CA THR A 386 -11.40 -1.39 -11.06
C THR A 386 -10.56 -2.15 -10.03
N ILE A 387 -11.20 -2.95 -9.18
CA ILE A 387 -10.51 -3.76 -8.18
C ILE A 387 -9.48 -4.61 -8.90
N LEU A 388 -8.21 -4.43 -8.55
CA LEU A 388 -7.16 -5.32 -9.02
C LEU A 388 -7.20 -6.50 -8.07
N CYS A 389 -7.76 -7.61 -8.53
CA CYS A 389 -7.74 -8.84 -7.77
C CYS A 389 -6.33 -9.43 -7.86
N GLY A 390 -5.75 -9.78 -6.72
CA GLY A 390 -4.47 -10.49 -6.64
C GLY A 390 -3.49 -9.85 -5.65
N PRO A 391 -2.44 -10.59 -5.28
CA PRO A 391 -1.59 -10.25 -4.14
C PRO A 391 -0.77 -8.98 -4.35
N VAL A 392 -0.66 -8.18 -3.29
CA VAL A 392 0.28 -7.05 -3.20
C VAL A 392 1.67 -7.59 -2.86
N LYS A 393 2.40 -8.05 -3.88
CA LYS A 393 3.66 -8.79 -3.69
C LYS A 393 4.82 -7.94 -3.17
N MET A 394 4.87 -6.68 -3.58
CA MET A 394 5.97 -5.77 -3.24
C MET A 394 5.40 -4.39 -2.96
N LEU A 395 5.90 -3.74 -1.93
CA LEU A 395 5.39 -2.45 -1.46
C LEU A 395 6.55 -1.55 -1.05
N ASN A 396 6.60 -0.33 -1.58
CA ASN A 396 7.67 0.62 -1.33
C ASN A 396 7.07 2.01 -1.06
N LYS A 397 7.68 2.76 -0.13
CA LYS A 397 7.28 4.13 0.21
C LYS A 397 7.83 5.12 -0.82
N ILE A 398 6.95 5.97 -1.39
CA ILE A 398 7.34 7.13 -2.20
C ILE A 398 7.50 8.38 -1.32
N ASN A 399 6.51 8.65 -0.47
CA ASN A 399 6.46 9.75 0.50
C ASN A 399 5.54 9.37 1.69
N GLU A 400 5.19 10.29 2.57
CA GLU A 400 4.42 10.01 3.81
C GLU A 400 2.97 9.56 3.60
N ASN A 401 2.46 9.70 2.37
CA ASN A 401 1.08 9.41 2.02
C ASN A 401 0.97 8.48 0.83
N THR A 402 2.08 8.18 0.15
CA THR A 402 2.09 7.53 -1.15
C THR A 402 2.99 6.30 -1.15
N VAL A 403 2.45 5.19 -1.61
CA VAL A 403 3.18 3.94 -1.86
C VAL A 403 3.12 3.55 -3.33
N ILE A 404 4.12 2.81 -3.75
CA ILE A 404 4.11 2.06 -4.99
C ILE A 404 4.09 0.57 -4.68
N CYS A 405 3.25 -0.18 -5.37
CA CYS A 405 3.19 -1.62 -5.27
C CYS A 405 3.23 -2.32 -6.62
N TYR A 406 3.67 -3.57 -6.61
CA TYR A 406 3.48 -4.50 -7.72
C TYR A 406 2.31 -5.43 -7.41
N GLN A 407 1.28 -5.38 -8.26
CA GLN A 407 0.06 -6.15 -8.12
C GLN A 407 -0.48 -6.54 -9.50
N SER A 408 -0.78 -7.82 -9.70
CA SER A 408 -1.44 -8.32 -10.91
C SER A 408 -0.83 -7.82 -12.23
N LYS A 409 0.50 -7.95 -12.36
CA LYS A 409 1.30 -7.54 -13.55
C LYS A 409 1.34 -6.03 -13.79
N LYS A 410 1.04 -5.25 -12.75
CA LYS A 410 0.96 -3.79 -12.81
C LYS A 410 1.74 -3.16 -11.67
N LEU A 411 2.43 -2.08 -11.96
CA LEU A 411 2.88 -1.11 -10.97
C LEU A 411 1.72 -0.18 -10.67
N CYS A 412 1.36 -0.07 -9.40
CA CYS A 412 0.27 0.78 -8.94
C CYS A 412 0.80 1.79 -7.93
N ILE A 413 0.46 3.06 -8.10
CA ILE A 413 0.74 4.10 -7.10
C ILE A 413 -0.57 4.38 -6.36
N TYR A 414 -0.51 4.27 -5.03
CA TYR A 414 -1.62 4.55 -4.14
C TYR A 414 -1.26 5.71 -3.22
N ASN A 415 -2.24 6.56 -2.95
CA ASN A 415 -2.19 7.61 -1.95
C ASN A 415 -3.25 7.37 -0.88
N ASP A 416 -2.90 7.58 0.38
CA ASP A 416 -3.78 7.27 1.50
C ASP A 416 -5.04 8.18 1.58
N LYS A 417 -5.02 9.35 0.93
CA LYS A 417 -6.14 10.29 0.86
C LYS A 417 -7.08 10.01 -0.30
N CYS A 418 -6.56 9.73 -1.50
CA CYS A 418 -7.36 9.61 -2.73
C CYS A 418 -7.35 8.22 -3.39
N GLY A 419 -6.66 7.24 -2.81
CA GLY A 419 -6.68 5.85 -3.25
C GLY A 419 -5.73 5.62 -4.41
N ARG A 420 -6.14 4.84 -5.41
CA ARG A 420 -5.27 4.53 -6.54
C ARG A 420 -5.13 5.73 -7.48
N ILE A 421 -3.89 6.16 -7.72
CA ILE A 421 -3.60 7.27 -8.62
C ILE A 421 -3.29 6.76 -10.03
N ILE A 422 -2.29 5.88 -10.17
CA ILE A 422 -1.78 5.45 -11.48
C ILE A 422 -1.56 3.94 -11.52
N ILE A 423 -1.73 3.39 -12.73
CA ILE A 423 -1.45 2.01 -13.10
C ILE A 423 -0.51 2.01 -14.30
N LYS A 424 0.55 1.20 -14.25
CA LYS A 424 1.46 0.94 -15.36
C LYS A 424 1.63 -0.56 -15.53
N ASN A 425 1.30 -1.09 -16.71
CA ASN A 425 1.60 -2.49 -17.02
C ASN A 425 3.11 -2.70 -17.07
N VAL A 426 3.56 -3.80 -16.47
CA VAL A 426 4.93 -4.32 -16.50
C VAL A 426 4.87 -5.81 -16.83
N GLY A 427 6.01 -6.50 -16.93
CA GLY A 427 5.99 -7.92 -17.27
C GLY A 427 5.37 -8.79 -16.19
N ASP A 428 5.25 -10.06 -16.55
CA ASP A 428 4.42 -11.03 -15.84
C ASP A 428 5.01 -11.43 -14.47
N LYS A 429 6.33 -11.30 -14.31
CA LYS A 429 7.06 -11.86 -13.18
C LYS A 429 8.14 -10.89 -12.70
N VAL A 430 7.69 -9.77 -12.14
CA VAL A 430 8.55 -8.92 -11.32
C VAL A 430 9.04 -9.69 -10.09
N VAL A 431 10.36 -9.84 -10.00
CA VAL A 431 11.03 -10.55 -8.90
C VAL A 431 11.64 -9.60 -7.88
N SER A 432 11.95 -8.38 -8.27
CA SER A 432 12.36 -7.34 -7.35
C SER A 432 11.87 -5.97 -7.78
N MET A 433 11.48 -5.16 -6.80
CA MET A 433 11.05 -3.78 -6.97
C MET A 433 11.57 -2.97 -5.79
N HIS A 434 12.41 -1.97 -6.07
CA HIS A 434 12.95 -1.09 -5.04
C HIS A 434 12.90 0.37 -5.48
N PHE A 435 12.19 1.21 -4.72
CA PHE A 435 12.11 2.65 -4.96
C PHE A 435 13.06 3.40 -4.03
N ASN A 436 13.87 4.27 -4.60
CA ASN A 436 14.81 5.08 -3.84
C ASN A 436 14.29 6.50 -3.69
N GLN A 437 13.95 6.84 -2.45
CA GLN A 437 13.34 8.12 -2.11
C GLN A 437 14.26 9.31 -2.36
N HIS A 438 15.58 9.12 -2.39
CA HIS A 438 16.55 10.19 -2.66
C HIS A 438 16.62 10.51 -4.16
N SER A 439 16.84 9.50 -4.99
CA SER A 439 16.94 9.66 -6.45
C SER A 439 15.60 9.78 -7.17
N LYS A 440 14.49 9.43 -6.50
CA LYS A 440 13.14 9.29 -7.09
C LYS A 440 13.12 8.30 -8.28
N LYS A 441 14.00 7.30 -8.22
CA LYS A 441 14.08 6.23 -9.22
C LYS A 441 13.57 4.91 -8.63
N LEU A 442 12.95 4.11 -9.49
CA LEU A 442 12.49 2.77 -9.20
C LEU A 442 13.34 1.79 -10.02
N VAL A 443 13.91 0.80 -9.37
CA VAL A 443 14.46 -0.38 -10.05
C VAL A 443 13.46 -1.51 -10.03
N LEU A 444 13.32 -2.15 -11.19
CA LEU A 444 12.51 -3.33 -11.42
C LEU A 444 13.40 -4.43 -11.99
N LEU A 445 13.33 -5.62 -11.41
CA LEU A 445 13.87 -6.85 -12.00
C LEU A 445 12.68 -7.69 -12.46
N ASP A 446 12.51 -7.81 -13.77
CA ASP A 446 11.38 -8.49 -14.40
C ASP A 446 11.89 -9.75 -15.12
N GLU A 447 11.52 -10.93 -14.63
CA GLU A 447 11.85 -12.19 -15.26
C GLU A 447 10.90 -12.46 -16.42
N ASP A 448 11.41 -12.43 -17.65
CA ASP A 448 10.68 -12.87 -18.83
C ASP A 448 10.58 -14.41 -18.82
N SER A 449 9.55 -14.91 -19.50
CA SER A 449 9.29 -16.31 -19.81
C SER A 449 10.48 -17.06 -20.44
N ASN A 450 11.41 -16.34 -21.09
CA ASN A 450 12.55 -16.90 -21.83
C ASN A 450 13.85 -16.99 -21.00
N GLU A 451 13.79 -17.11 -19.67
CA GLU A 451 15.00 -17.18 -18.83
C GLU A 451 15.91 -15.95 -19.00
N THR A 452 15.29 -14.79 -19.26
CA THR A 452 15.98 -13.51 -19.28
C THR A 452 15.38 -12.60 -18.22
N THR A 453 16.22 -11.95 -17.42
CA THR A 453 15.78 -10.94 -16.45
C THR A 453 16.06 -9.56 -17.01
N ALA A 454 15.02 -8.76 -17.22
CA ALA A 454 15.15 -7.36 -17.55
C ALA A 454 15.39 -6.53 -16.28
N LEU A 455 16.52 -5.84 -16.23
CA LEU A 455 16.78 -4.77 -15.27
C LEU A 455 16.24 -3.47 -15.86
N GLU A 456 15.20 -2.92 -15.26
CA GLU A 456 14.58 -1.66 -15.70
C GLU A 456 14.72 -0.60 -14.62
N LEU A 457 15.19 0.57 -15.01
CA LEU A 457 15.27 1.75 -14.18
C LEU A 457 14.23 2.76 -14.65
N TYR A 458 13.31 3.13 -13.76
CA TYR A 458 12.27 4.12 -14.00
C TYR A 458 12.56 5.38 -13.21
N LYS A 459 12.39 6.54 -13.84
CA LYS A 459 12.25 7.82 -13.14
C LYS A 459 10.76 8.08 -12.89
N ILE A 460 10.40 8.34 -11.63
CA ILE A 460 9.04 8.71 -11.26
C ILE A 460 8.97 10.24 -11.17
N PHE A 461 8.22 10.86 -12.07
CA PHE A 461 7.97 12.29 -12.01
C PHE A 461 6.83 12.57 -11.05
N ILE A 462 7.00 13.58 -10.21
CA ILE A 462 5.96 14.13 -9.35
C ILE A 462 5.66 15.50 -9.93
N ASN A 463 4.58 15.60 -10.71
CA ASN A 463 4.16 16.88 -11.24
C ASN A 463 3.53 17.67 -10.09
N SER A 464 3.99 18.91 -9.91
CA SER A 464 3.48 19.79 -8.85
C SER A 464 1.95 19.88 -8.90
N PRO A 465 1.28 19.89 -7.74
CA PRO A 465 -0.16 19.86 -7.68
C PRO A 465 -0.74 21.14 -8.32
N ASN A 466 -1.65 20.97 -9.29
CA ASN A 466 -2.55 22.03 -9.70
C ASN A 466 -3.64 22.13 -8.64
N ASN A 467 -3.48 23.00 -7.62
CA ASN A 467 -4.44 23.36 -6.55
C ASN A 467 -5.19 22.26 -5.76
N ASN A 468 -5.15 20.99 -6.16
CA ASN A 468 -6.02 19.93 -5.65
C ASN A 468 -5.28 18.90 -4.80
N ASP A 469 -4.08 19.19 -4.28
CA ASP A 469 -3.26 18.34 -3.39
C ASP A 469 -2.88 16.93 -3.90
N ILE A 470 -3.42 16.50 -5.04
CA ILE A 470 -3.12 15.20 -5.65
C ILE A 470 -1.96 15.40 -6.62
N ASN A 471 -0.80 14.88 -6.22
CA ASN A 471 0.35 14.80 -7.10
C ASN A 471 0.03 13.89 -8.29
N ASN A 472 0.22 14.40 -9.50
CA ASN A 472 0.19 13.58 -10.70
C ASN A 472 1.54 12.88 -10.84
N PHE A 473 1.55 11.55 -10.91
CA PHE A 473 2.77 10.79 -11.15
C PHE A 473 2.89 10.38 -12.62
N ALA A 474 4.12 10.18 -13.08
CA ALA A 474 4.37 9.57 -14.39
C ALA A 474 5.60 8.66 -14.32
N PHE A 475 5.53 7.54 -15.02
CA PHE A 475 6.63 6.59 -15.16
C PHE A 475 7.38 6.85 -16.47
N LYS A 476 8.70 7.03 -16.39
CA LYS A 476 9.58 7.02 -17.57
C LYS A 476 10.69 6.01 -17.36
N CYS A 477 10.70 4.95 -18.16
CA CYS A 477 11.83 4.03 -18.23
C CYS A 477 13.03 4.82 -18.80
N ILE A 478 14.11 4.91 -18.03
CA ILE A 478 15.34 5.63 -18.41
C ILE A 478 16.47 4.67 -18.81
N HIS A 479 16.42 3.43 -18.33
CA HIS A 479 17.37 2.40 -18.67
C HIS A 479 16.70 1.03 -18.62
N ARG A 480 17.06 0.16 -19.56
CA ARG A 480 16.62 -1.23 -19.63
C ARG A 480 17.78 -2.07 -20.15
N GLU A 481 18.19 -3.05 -19.35
CA GLU A 481 19.23 -4.01 -19.70
C GLU A 481 18.64 -5.42 -19.59
N LEU A 482 18.88 -6.25 -20.61
CA LEU A 482 18.51 -7.66 -20.58
C LEU A 482 19.68 -8.48 -20.05
N MET A 483 19.42 -9.24 -18.99
CA MET A 483 20.39 -10.14 -18.39
C MET A 483 19.98 -11.58 -18.67
N CYS A 484 20.93 -12.44 -19.02
CA CYS A 484 20.66 -13.88 -19.10
C CYS A 484 20.47 -14.42 -17.66
N SER A 485 19.36 -15.08 -17.38
CA SER A 485 19.08 -15.71 -16.08
C SER A 485 18.89 -17.21 -16.25
N TYR A 486 19.95 -18.01 -16.06
CA TYR A 486 19.86 -19.46 -16.22
C TYR A 486 19.21 -20.12 -14.99
N GLY A 487 17.88 -20.03 -14.84
CA GLY A 487 17.09 -20.93 -14.00
C GLY A 487 17.21 -20.81 -12.47
N LYS A 488 17.97 -19.85 -11.91
CA LYS A 488 17.95 -19.55 -10.46
C LYS A 488 17.01 -18.38 -10.15
N LYS A 489 16.28 -18.47 -9.03
CA LYS A 489 15.40 -17.40 -8.53
C LYS A 489 16.21 -16.12 -8.34
N SER A 490 15.83 -15.03 -9.01
CA SER A 490 16.34 -13.71 -8.68
C SER A 490 15.92 -13.37 -7.24
N VAL A 491 16.77 -12.67 -6.49
CA VAL A 491 16.50 -12.28 -5.10
C VAL A 491 16.11 -10.81 -5.05
N GLU A 492 15.34 -10.39 -4.04
CA GLU A 492 15.05 -8.98 -3.81
C GLU A 492 16.36 -8.22 -3.58
N VAL A 493 16.61 -7.24 -4.45
CA VAL A 493 17.85 -6.48 -4.45
C VAL A 493 17.58 -5.01 -4.11
N PRO A 494 18.19 -4.48 -3.05
CA PRO A 494 18.10 -3.07 -2.74
C PRO A 494 18.85 -2.20 -3.75
N PHE A 495 18.38 -0.95 -3.87
CA PHE A 495 18.99 0.09 -4.68
C PHE A 495 19.48 1.25 -3.81
N ILE A 496 20.74 1.64 -4.01
CA ILE A 496 21.41 2.72 -3.30
C ILE A 496 21.80 3.81 -4.31
N SER A 497 21.71 5.08 -3.90
CA SER A 497 22.29 6.19 -4.66
C SER A 497 23.55 6.75 -3.98
N MET A 498 24.47 7.33 -4.73
CA MET A 498 25.63 8.04 -4.19
C MET A 498 25.84 9.31 -4.99
N ASN A 499 26.33 10.37 -4.34
CA ASN A 499 26.81 11.54 -5.05
C ASN A 499 28.34 11.56 -4.95
N HIS A 500 29.02 11.37 -6.07
CA HIS A 500 30.48 11.39 -6.14
C HIS A 500 30.91 12.44 -7.18
N GLN A 501 31.70 13.42 -6.73
CA GLN A 501 32.17 14.53 -7.56
C GLN A 501 31.04 15.28 -8.29
N GLY A 502 29.90 15.48 -7.63
CA GLY A 502 28.74 16.18 -8.19
C GLY A 502 27.83 15.32 -9.08
N ASN A 503 28.19 14.06 -9.32
CA ASN A 503 27.41 13.14 -10.14
C ASN A 503 26.65 12.13 -9.28
N GLN A 504 25.36 11.98 -9.57
CA GLN A 504 24.53 10.97 -8.93
C GLN A 504 24.72 9.62 -9.62
N LEU A 505 25.29 8.68 -8.87
CA LEU A 505 25.49 7.30 -9.28
C LEU A 505 24.45 6.41 -8.60
N ASP A 506 23.95 5.44 -9.35
CA ASP A 506 22.93 4.50 -8.90
C ASP A 506 23.53 3.10 -8.86
N PHE A 507 23.41 2.46 -7.71
CA PHE A 507 23.94 1.14 -7.43
C PHE A 507 22.83 0.17 -7.07
N ILE A 508 22.97 -1.06 -7.54
CA ILE A 508 22.14 -2.19 -7.14
C ILE A 508 23.04 -3.29 -6.62
N PHE A 509 22.59 -4.01 -5.61
CA PHE A 509 23.21 -5.30 -5.34
C PHE A 509 22.92 -6.24 -6.53
N ARG A 510 23.69 -7.28 -6.73
CA ARG A 510 23.44 -8.24 -7.79
C ARG A 510 24.05 -9.54 -7.41
N THR A 511 23.25 -10.59 -7.41
CA THR A 511 23.76 -11.94 -7.37
C THR A 511 24.21 -12.33 -8.77
N MET A 512 25.46 -12.75 -8.90
CA MET A 512 25.90 -13.42 -10.13
C MET A 512 25.65 -14.90 -9.97
N GLN A 513 25.27 -15.59 -11.05
CA GLN A 513 24.87 -16.99 -10.94
C GLN A 513 26.04 -17.95 -10.64
N ASN A 514 27.22 -17.65 -11.19
CA ASN A 514 28.42 -18.47 -11.09
C ASN A 514 29.29 -18.07 -9.90
N ASP A 515 29.27 -16.79 -9.55
CA ASP A 515 29.96 -16.29 -8.37
C ASP A 515 28.96 -16.43 -7.23
N GLU A 516 29.13 -17.39 -6.32
CA GLU A 516 28.41 -17.51 -5.05
C GLU A 516 28.66 -16.26 -4.20
N ALA A 517 28.17 -15.12 -4.68
CA ALA A 517 28.52 -13.79 -4.24
C ALA A 517 27.46 -12.76 -4.63
N ILE A 518 27.27 -11.80 -3.73
CA ILE A 518 26.60 -10.54 -4.00
C ILE A 518 27.65 -9.53 -4.42
N THR A 519 27.41 -8.88 -5.57
CA THR A 519 28.22 -7.79 -6.11
C THR A 519 27.43 -6.49 -6.04
N LEU A 520 28.11 -5.35 -6.00
CA LEU A 520 27.47 -4.05 -6.15
C LEU A 520 27.73 -3.54 -7.57
N LEU A 521 26.67 -3.34 -8.35
CA LEU A 521 26.72 -2.93 -9.76
C LEU A 521 26.27 -1.47 -9.89
N CYS A 522 27.02 -0.66 -10.62
CA CYS A 522 26.58 0.68 -11.02
C CYS A 522 25.83 0.62 -12.37
N ILE A 523 24.56 1.04 -12.39
CA ILE A 523 23.67 0.90 -13.57
C ILE A 523 24.16 1.72 -14.78
N ASN A 524 24.86 2.83 -14.53
CA ASN A 524 25.29 3.75 -15.60
C ASN A 524 26.74 3.49 -16.06
N SER A 525 27.39 2.44 -15.58
CA SER A 525 28.76 2.11 -15.96
C SER A 525 28.82 0.73 -16.59
N VAL A 526 29.42 0.65 -17.78
CA VAL A 526 29.32 -0.54 -18.63
C VAL A 526 30.01 -1.79 -18.02
N ASP A 527 30.95 -1.68 -17.08
CA ASP A 527 31.73 -2.86 -16.66
C ASP A 527 32.41 -2.80 -15.26
N HIS A 528 31.80 -2.16 -14.26
CA HIS A 528 32.41 -2.12 -12.92
C HIS A 528 31.70 -3.02 -11.92
N LYS A 529 32.23 -4.24 -11.76
CA LYS A 529 31.98 -5.05 -10.57
C LYS A 529 32.68 -4.39 -9.38
N MET A 530 31.91 -3.81 -8.47
CA MET A 530 32.42 -3.36 -7.17
C MET A 530 32.12 -4.45 -6.13
N ASN A 531 33.05 -4.69 -5.22
CA ASN A 531 32.98 -5.62 -4.07
C ASN A 531 32.09 -6.86 -4.23
N SER A 532 32.72 -8.03 -4.27
CA SER A 532 32.03 -9.31 -4.12
C SER A 532 31.99 -9.76 -2.66
N ILE A 533 30.81 -10.07 -2.14
CA ILE A 533 30.60 -10.69 -0.83
C ILE A 533 30.15 -12.12 -1.06
N SER A 534 30.93 -13.11 -0.64
CA SER A 534 30.56 -14.51 -0.85
C SER A 534 29.33 -14.91 -0.02
N ILE A 535 28.39 -15.62 -0.67
CA ILE A 535 27.11 -16.05 -0.10
C ILE A 535 26.62 -17.37 -0.73
N ASN A 536 25.86 -18.15 0.04
CA ASN A 536 25.15 -19.30 -0.51
C ASN A 536 23.82 -18.87 -1.16
N LEU A 537 23.81 -18.80 -2.49
CA LEU A 537 22.66 -18.35 -3.28
C LEU A 537 21.39 -19.19 -3.08
N ASN A 538 21.53 -20.49 -2.78
CA ASN A 538 20.37 -21.37 -2.62
C ASN A 538 19.61 -21.11 -1.33
N LEU A 539 20.27 -20.49 -0.35
CA LEU A 539 19.67 -20.13 0.93
C LEU A 539 19.30 -18.66 1.01
N LEU A 540 19.80 -17.82 0.08
CA LEU A 540 19.54 -16.39 0.07
C LEU A 540 18.05 -16.12 -0.16
N SER A 541 17.43 -15.42 0.80
CA SER A 541 16.03 -15.00 0.73
C SER A 541 15.91 -13.55 0.28
N LYS A 542 16.71 -12.65 0.86
CA LYS A 542 16.57 -11.20 0.68
C LYS A 542 17.84 -10.45 1.07
N VAL A 543 18.08 -9.30 0.44
CA VAL A 543 19.01 -8.27 0.95
C VAL A 543 18.19 -7.05 1.34
N CYS A 544 18.40 -6.52 2.55
CA CYS A 544 17.61 -5.42 3.10
C CYS A 544 18.53 -4.28 3.54
N LEU A 545 18.28 -3.05 3.09
CA LEU A 545 19.01 -1.87 3.57
C LEU A 545 18.51 -1.46 4.95
N GLU A 546 19.37 -0.76 5.68
CA GLU A 546 18.95 0.00 6.84
C GLU A 546 17.81 0.96 6.48
N GLU A 547 16.72 0.90 7.24
CA GLU A 547 15.53 1.69 6.97
C GLU A 547 15.86 3.20 6.98
N GLY A 548 15.41 3.91 5.95
CA GLY A 548 15.69 5.34 5.78
C GLY A 548 17.05 5.67 5.12
N LYS A 549 17.94 4.68 4.92
CA LYS A 549 19.25 4.90 4.26
C LYS A 549 19.16 4.56 2.76
N TYR A 550 18.94 5.59 1.95
CA TYR A 550 18.85 5.47 0.48
C TYR A 550 20.06 6.06 -0.26
N ARG A 551 21.02 6.63 0.49
CA ARG A 551 22.20 7.28 -0.08
C ARG A 551 23.45 6.95 0.72
N ILE A 552 24.55 6.72 0.01
CA ILE A 552 25.91 6.73 0.58
C ILE A 552 26.50 8.13 0.37
N THR A 553 27.16 8.64 1.40
CA THR A 553 28.01 9.84 1.33
C THR A 553 29.44 9.42 1.69
N SER A 554 30.43 10.27 1.41
CA SER A 554 31.83 9.99 1.77
C SER A 554 32.05 9.86 3.28
N THR A 555 31.12 10.33 4.11
CA THR A 555 31.19 10.26 5.57
C THR A 555 30.27 9.20 6.17
N ASP A 556 29.21 8.81 5.48
CA ASP A 556 28.19 7.92 6.01
C ASP A 556 28.39 6.50 5.52
N ASN A 557 28.36 5.56 6.46
CA ASN A 557 28.26 4.15 6.15
C ASN A 557 26.79 3.76 5.98
N VAL A 558 26.53 2.78 5.11
CA VAL A 558 25.20 2.19 4.96
C VAL A 558 25.23 0.77 5.47
N LYS A 559 24.35 0.46 6.42
CA LYS A 559 24.20 -0.91 6.91
C LYS A 559 23.19 -1.66 6.04
N PHE A 560 23.40 -2.96 5.89
CA PHE A 560 22.46 -3.83 5.20
C PHE A 560 22.53 -5.25 5.75
N LEU A 561 21.41 -5.96 5.66
CA LEU A 561 21.25 -7.34 6.05
C LEU A 561 21.30 -8.24 4.81
N ILE A 562 22.04 -9.35 4.91
CA ILE A 562 21.91 -10.49 4.02
C ILE A 562 21.12 -11.55 4.77
N ILE A 563 19.91 -11.83 4.28
CA ILE A 563 18.94 -12.71 4.93
C ILE A 563 18.90 -14.02 4.14
N SER A 564 19.28 -15.09 4.81
CA SER A 564 19.18 -16.46 4.32
C SER A 564 18.16 -17.24 5.14
N LYS A 565 17.73 -18.41 4.65
CA LYS A 565 16.70 -19.25 5.31
C LYS A 565 17.00 -19.51 6.80
N ASN A 566 18.26 -19.66 7.18
CA ASN A 566 18.70 -20.04 8.52
C ASN A 566 19.77 -19.11 9.10
N ASN A 567 20.03 -17.96 8.47
CA ASN A 567 21.13 -17.10 8.86
C ASN A 567 20.84 -15.64 8.46
N VAL A 568 21.18 -14.71 9.34
CA VAL A 568 21.15 -13.27 9.05
C VAL A 568 22.51 -12.65 9.34
N LYS A 569 23.07 -11.97 8.35
CA LYS A 569 24.35 -11.26 8.48
C LYS A 569 24.17 -9.76 8.32
N LEU A 570 24.69 -8.99 9.26
CA LEU A 570 24.76 -7.53 9.16
C LEU A 570 26.10 -7.11 8.56
N PHE A 571 26.05 -6.30 7.52
CA PHE A 571 27.21 -5.70 6.89
C PHE A 571 27.15 -4.18 7.01
N GLU A 572 28.33 -3.57 7.06
CA GLU A 572 28.53 -2.14 6.92
C GLU A 572 29.25 -1.86 5.60
N LEU A 573 28.63 -1.05 4.74
CA LEU A 573 29.17 -0.60 3.46
C LEU A 573 29.73 0.81 3.60
N LYS A 574 31.02 0.98 3.28
CA LYS A 574 31.73 2.26 3.35
C LYS A 574 32.44 2.57 2.03
N GLU A 575 32.43 3.82 1.59
CA GLU A 575 33.30 4.29 0.49
C GLU A 575 34.75 4.37 0.98
N VAL A 576 35.68 3.74 0.25
CA VAL A 576 37.11 3.79 0.53
C VAL A 576 37.68 4.98 -0.22
N SER A 577 38.06 6.03 0.51
CA SER A 577 38.83 7.13 -0.06
C SER A 577 40.21 6.61 -0.49
N ASN A 578 40.55 6.77 -1.77
CA ASN A 578 41.91 6.51 -2.26
C ASN A 578 42.93 7.48 -1.67
#